data_AF-A0A7V7DC62-F1
#
_entry.id   AF-A0A7V7DC62-F1
#
_cell.length_a   1.000
_cell.length_b   1.000
_cell.length_c   1.000
_cell.angle_alpha   90.00
_cell.angle_beta   90.00
_cell.angle_gamma   90.00
#
_symmetry.space_group_name_H-M   'P 1'
#
loop_
_entity.id
_entity.type
_entity.pdbx_description
1 polymer ?
#
loop_
_entity_poly.entity_id
_entity_poly.type
_entity_poly.pdbx_seq_one_letter_code
_entity_poly.pdbx_strand_id
1 'polypeptide(L)'
;MKKGPENKTKETKEQALEPRSARTLKELIAKNETWLMNRILQYAKTRGYTKYSSPLQEAWRLSIAGLSESLISALRNRKTSFELKPDEDYMKDPAASFGIMEAQKHRQRGISLEMFLGLMKYYRKSYKDLVRQSNLNSGHKTRRLNKIERFFDRVEIGFCKEWAALSEGEKLQGVLQMAGAICHELTQPMQAISGNAELLLMTMPKNDTKSKKVQNILSQMDRMNNLTRKLQAMTRCETKPYVLGGKIIDIYRSCN
;
A
#
# COMPACT_ATOMS: atom_id res chain seq x y z
N MET A 1 -72.38 -0.62 57.86
CA MET A 1 -72.35 -1.73 56.86
C MET A 1 -72.54 -1.08 55.50
N LYS A 2 -71.70 -1.16 54.47
CA LYS A 2 -70.50 -1.93 54.14
C LYS A 2 -69.44 -0.97 53.55
N LYS A 3 -68.18 -1.18 53.90
CA LYS A 3 -66.96 -0.57 53.31
C LYS A 3 -66.53 -1.39 52.08
N GLY A 4 -65.89 -0.76 51.09
CA GLY A 4 -65.08 -1.42 50.05
C GLY A 4 -64.86 -0.52 48.83
N PRO A 5 -63.65 -0.46 48.24
CA PRO A 5 -62.81 0.73 48.37
C PRO A 5 -62.54 1.52 47.08
N GLU A 6 -62.19 2.79 47.27
CA GLU A 6 -61.39 3.61 46.36
C GLU A 6 -60.02 2.96 46.09
N ASN A 7 -59.56 2.96 44.84
CA ASN A 7 -58.12 3.00 44.58
C ASN A 7 -57.81 3.80 43.31
N LYS A 8 -57.27 5.01 43.53
CA LYS A 8 -56.51 5.78 42.54
C LYS A 8 -55.21 5.03 42.25
N THR A 9 -54.87 4.73 41.00
CA THR A 9 -53.50 4.91 40.48
C THR A 9 -53.40 4.67 38.98
N LYS A 10 -52.88 5.68 38.27
CA LYS A 10 -51.96 5.58 37.10
C LYS A 10 -52.51 4.85 35.87
N GLU A 11 -52.98 5.59 34.87
CA GLU A 11 -52.08 6.03 33.78
C GLU A 11 -50.80 5.19 33.70
N THR A 12 -50.92 4.01 33.11
CA THR A 12 -49.76 3.28 32.61
C THR A 12 -49.88 3.23 31.11
N LYS A 13 -49.21 4.20 30.48
CA LYS A 13 -48.62 4.05 29.15
C LYS A 13 -47.76 2.79 29.16
N GLU A 14 -48.35 1.63 28.94
CA GLU A 14 -47.58 0.47 28.53
C GLU A 14 -47.32 0.62 27.03
N GLN A 15 -46.16 1.23 26.79
CA GLN A 15 -45.48 1.30 25.51
C GLN A 15 -45.61 -0.06 24.82
N ALA A 16 -46.40 -0.09 23.75
CA ALA A 16 -46.36 -1.17 22.79
C ALA A 16 -44.90 -1.38 22.37
N LEU A 17 -44.37 -2.55 22.72
CA LEU A 17 -43.05 -3.03 22.35
C LEU A 17 -42.90 -2.92 20.83
N GLU A 18 -42.08 -1.98 20.37
CA GLU A 18 -41.58 -1.94 18.98
C GLU A 18 -40.94 -3.30 18.61
N PRO A 19 -41.37 -3.97 17.53
CA PRO A 19 -40.93 -5.33 17.23
C PRO A 19 -39.48 -5.36 16.70
N ARG A 20 -38.69 -6.31 17.23
CA ARG A 20 -37.32 -6.78 16.87
C ARG A 20 -36.81 -6.49 15.43
N SER A 21 -36.58 -5.22 15.05
CA SER A 21 -36.24 -4.83 13.66
C SER A 21 -34.89 -4.12 13.46
N ALA A 22 -33.99 -4.12 14.44
CA ALA A 22 -32.67 -3.49 14.32
C ALA A 22 -31.50 -4.48 14.44
N ARG A 23 -31.45 -5.52 13.59
CA ARG A 23 -30.20 -6.31 13.45
C ARG A 23 -29.09 -5.36 13.02
N THR A 24 -28.09 -5.15 13.89
CA THR A 24 -27.01 -4.19 13.61
C THR A 24 -26.22 -4.66 12.37
N LEU A 25 -25.54 -3.74 11.68
CA LEU A 25 -24.70 -4.13 10.52
C LEU A 25 -23.65 -5.19 10.92
N LYS A 26 -23.13 -5.11 12.14
CA LYS A 26 -22.18 -6.06 12.71
C LYS A 26 -22.76 -7.46 12.78
N GLU A 27 -23.95 -7.60 13.36
CA GLU A 27 -24.65 -8.89 13.46
C GLU A 27 -25.03 -9.45 12.09
N LEU A 28 -25.40 -8.58 11.15
CA LEU A 28 -25.69 -9.01 9.78
C LEU A 28 -24.45 -9.61 9.13
N ILE A 29 -23.28 -8.98 9.26
CA ILE A 29 -22.02 -9.48 8.69
C ILE A 29 -21.60 -10.79 9.38
N ALA A 30 -21.50 -10.79 10.71
CA ALA A 30 -21.00 -11.93 11.49
C ALA A 30 -21.83 -13.21 11.26
N LYS A 31 -23.15 -13.08 11.09
CA LYS A 31 -24.03 -14.24 10.84
C LYS A 31 -24.01 -14.75 9.40
N ASN A 32 -23.36 -14.04 8.47
CA ASN A 32 -23.42 -14.32 7.04
C ASN A 32 -22.04 -14.41 6.39
N GLU A 33 -20.96 -14.68 7.13
CA GLU A 33 -19.62 -14.83 6.56
C GLU A 33 -19.53 -15.97 5.54
N THR A 34 -20.15 -17.11 5.80
CA THR A 34 -20.23 -18.21 4.84
C THR A 34 -20.93 -17.79 3.54
N TRP A 35 -22.00 -16.98 3.66
CA TRP A 35 -22.70 -16.43 2.50
C TRP A 35 -21.80 -15.45 1.73
N LEU A 36 -21.07 -14.57 2.43
CA LEU A 36 -20.14 -13.62 1.81
C LEU A 36 -19.01 -14.34 1.07
N MET A 37 -18.45 -15.39 1.68
CA MET A 37 -17.41 -16.26 1.10
C MET A 37 -17.92 -16.93 -0.18
N ASN A 38 -19.11 -17.54 -0.14
CA ASN A 38 -19.71 -18.13 -1.34
C ASN A 38 -19.97 -17.07 -2.43
N ARG A 39 -20.39 -15.86 -2.02
CA ARG A 39 -20.70 -14.77 -2.95
C ARG A 39 -19.46 -14.23 -3.66
N ILE A 40 -18.36 -14.00 -2.93
CA ILE A 40 -17.11 -13.56 -3.54
C ILE A 40 -16.50 -14.66 -4.42
N LEU A 41 -16.56 -15.92 -3.99
CA LEU A 41 -16.06 -17.04 -4.77
C LEU A 41 -16.85 -17.19 -6.08
N GLN A 42 -18.17 -17.00 -6.04
CA GLN A 42 -19.01 -16.95 -7.25
C GLN A 42 -18.53 -15.84 -8.19
N TYR A 43 -18.35 -14.62 -7.69
CA TYR A 43 -17.86 -13.52 -8.51
C TYR A 43 -16.48 -13.79 -9.10
N ALA A 44 -15.55 -14.32 -8.31
CA ALA A 44 -14.21 -14.65 -8.75
C ALA A 44 -14.23 -15.70 -9.88
N LYS A 45 -15.06 -16.74 -9.75
CA LYS A 45 -15.24 -17.76 -10.79
C LYS A 45 -15.81 -17.16 -12.08
N THR A 46 -16.94 -16.46 -11.98
CA THR A 46 -17.63 -15.87 -13.15
C THR A 46 -16.77 -14.84 -13.89
N ARG A 47 -15.84 -14.18 -13.19
CA ARG A 47 -15.00 -13.11 -13.74
C ARG A 47 -13.57 -13.55 -14.03
N GLY A 48 -13.27 -14.83 -13.88
CA GLY A 48 -11.96 -15.40 -14.22
C GLY A 48 -10.84 -15.14 -13.23
N TYR A 49 -11.12 -14.59 -12.04
CA TYR A 49 -10.10 -14.36 -11.00
C TYR A 49 -9.58 -15.65 -10.38
N THR A 50 -10.35 -16.75 -10.41
CA THR A 50 -9.90 -18.05 -9.86
C THR A 50 -8.69 -18.64 -10.58
N LYS A 51 -8.33 -18.14 -11.77
CA LYS A 51 -7.10 -18.50 -12.49
C LYS A 51 -5.83 -17.98 -11.80
N TYR A 52 -5.97 -16.92 -11.00
CA TYR A 52 -4.86 -16.17 -10.41
C TYR A 52 -4.91 -16.12 -8.87
N SER A 53 -5.82 -16.88 -8.26
CA SER A 53 -6.07 -16.87 -6.82
C SER A 53 -6.07 -18.28 -6.25
N SER A 54 -6.03 -18.41 -4.92
CA SER A 54 -6.05 -19.71 -4.24
C SER A 54 -7.25 -20.58 -4.67
N PRO A 55 -7.02 -21.86 -5.03
CA PRO A 55 -8.10 -22.82 -5.29
C PRO A 55 -8.77 -23.29 -3.98
N LEU A 56 -8.13 -23.05 -2.83
CA LEU A 56 -8.60 -23.51 -1.53
C LEU A 56 -9.70 -22.61 -0.98
N GLN A 57 -10.88 -23.16 -0.76
CA GLN A 57 -12.01 -22.47 -0.12
C GLN A 57 -11.64 -21.86 1.23
N GLU A 58 -10.76 -22.51 1.98
CA GLU A 58 -10.29 -22.03 3.28
C GLU A 58 -9.56 -20.68 3.20
N ALA A 59 -8.82 -20.42 2.12
CA ALA A 59 -8.16 -19.13 1.92
C ALA A 59 -9.19 -18.00 1.75
N TRP A 60 -10.30 -18.27 1.06
CA TRP A 60 -11.40 -17.32 0.90
C TRP A 60 -12.14 -17.08 2.22
N ARG A 61 -12.32 -18.14 3.02
CA ARG A 61 -12.93 -18.05 4.36
C ARG A 61 -12.09 -17.16 5.28
N LEU A 62 -10.78 -17.37 5.34
CA LEU A 62 -9.86 -16.56 6.14
C LEU A 62 -9.85 -15.09 5.69
N SER A 63 -9.87 -14.85 4.38
CA SER A 63 -9.94 -13.50 3.81
C SER A 63 -11.22 -12.77 4.21
N ILE A 64 -12.39 -13.43 4.11
CA ILE A 64 -13.67 -12.85 4.55
C ILE A 64 -13.69 -12.63 6.06
N ALA A 65 -13.24 -13.59 6.85
CA ALA A 65 -13.22 -13.45 8.32
C ALA A 65 -12.40 -12.24 8.76
N GLY A 66 -11.19 -12.07 8.20
CA GLY A 66 -10.34 -10.93 8.55
C GLY A 66 -10.90 -9.58 8.10
N LEU A 67 -11.46 -9.51 6.88
CA LEU A 67 -12.09 -8.28 6.39
C LEU A 67 -13.36 -7.92 7.16
N SER A 68 -14.17 -8.93 7.50
CA SER A 68 -15.37 -8.78 8.34
C SER A 68 -15.02 -8.31 9.74
N GLU A 69 -14.01 -8.89 10.40
CA GLU A 69 -13.59 -8.44 11.74
C GLU A 69 -13.07 -7.00 11.71
N SER A 70 -12.30 -6.65 10.67
CA SER A 70 -11.83 -5.27 10.48
C SER A 70 -12.99 -4.27 10.34
N LEU A 71 -13.99 -4.59 9.53
CA LEU A 71 -15.21 -3.77 9.40
C LEU A 71 -16.02 -3.74 10.70
N ILE A 72 -16.21 -4.87 11.36
CA ILE A 72 -16.96 -4.96 12.62
C ILE A 72 -16.28 -4.13 13.71
N SER A 73 -14.95 -4.22 13.82
CA SER A 73 -14.13 -3.44 14.74
C SER A 73 -14.27 -1.94 14.48
N ALA A 74 -14.15 -1.51 13.22
CA ALA A 74 -14.38 -0.13 12.82
C ALA A 74 -15.79 0.36 13.19
N LEU A 75 -16.80 -0.48 13.05
CA LEU A 75 -18.18 -0.18 13.43
C LEU A 75 -18.38 -0.15 14.97
N ARG A 76 -17.50 -0.76 15.77
CA ARG A 76 -17.55 -0.73 17.25
C ARG A 76 -17.14 0.61 17.81
N ASN A 77 -16.20 1.29 17.15
CA ASN A 77 -15.75 2.60 17.59
C ASN A 77 -16.76 3.69 17.20
N ARG A 78 -17.56 4.16 18.17
CA ARG A 78 -18.56 5.23 17.96
C ARG A 78 -17.95 6.59 17.57
N LYS A 79 -16.65 6.80 17.81
CA LYS A 79 -15.94 8.04 17.45
C LYS A 79 -15.35 7.98 16.02
N THR A 80 -15.29 6.80 15.41
CA THR A 80 -14.78 6.67 14.04
C THR A 80 -15.80 7.23 13.06
N SER A 81 -15.50 8.40 12.51
CA SER A 81 -16.11 8.84 11.27
C SER A 81 -15.50 8.01 10.15
N PHE A 82 -16.34 7.42 9.30
CA PHE A 82 -15.85 6.77 8.09
C PHE A 82 -15.59 7.77 6.95
N GLU A 83 -15.95 9.06 7.14
CA GLU A 83 -15.70 10.07 6.12
C GLU A 83 -14.20 10.27 5.87
N LEU A 84 -13.88 10.67 4.65
CA LEU A 84 -12.53 10.81 4.14
C LEU A 84 -12.03 12.24 4.42
N LYS A 85 -10.81 12.35 4.95
CA LYS A 85 -10.14 13.63 5.19
C LYS A 85 -8.78 13.67 4.47
N PRO A 86 -8.32 14.85 4.03
CA PRO A 86 -7.07 14.98 3.28
C PRO A 86 -5.83 14.56 4.09
N ASP A 87 -5.79 14.94 5.38
CA ASP A 87 -4.59 14.75 6.22
C ASP A 87 -4.65 13.49 7.11
N GLU A 88 -5.52 12.53 6.78
CA GLU A 88 -5.67 11.32 7.57
C GLU A 88 -4.62 10.27 7.22
N ASP A 89 -3.98 9.70 8.23
CA ASP A 89 -3.01 8.62 8.02
C ASP A 89 -3.73 7.26 7.89
N TYR A 90 -4.17 6.96 6.67
CA TYR A 90 -4.86 5.71 6.34
C TYR A 90 -4.04 4.43 6.58
N MET A 91 -2.71 4.53 6.74
CA MET A 91 -1.88 3.36 7.12
C MET A 91 -2.09 2.95 8.58
N LYS A 92 -2.48 3.89 9.42
CA LYS A 92 -2.75 3.67 10.85
C LYS A 92 -4.24 3.52 11.12
N ASP A 93 -5.08 3.54 10.09
CA ASP A 93 -6.52 3.34 10.24
C ASP A 93 -6.78 1.89 10.70
N PRO A 94 -7.30 1.69 11.93
CA PRO A 94 -7.63 0.35 12.42
C PRO A 94 -8.67 -0.37 11.54
N ALA A 95 -9.47 0.38 10.78
CA ALA A 95 -10.42 -0.15 9.80
C ALA A 95 -9.75 -0.67 8.53
N ALA A 96 -8.50 -0.28 8.24
CA ALA A 96 -7.79 -0.69 7.02
C ALA A 96 -6.62 -1.65 7.30
N SER A 97 -6.17 -1.76 8.55
CA SER A 97 -4.94 -2.48 8.94
C SER A 97 -4.88 -3.93 8.43
N PHE A 98 -5.95 -4.72 8.59
CA PHE A 98 -6.00 -6.10 8.06
C PHE A 98 -5.88 -6.12 6.53
N GLY A 99 -6.64 -5.26 5.86
CA GLY A 99 -6.59 -5.14 4.41
C GLY A 99 -5.17 -4.83 3.95
N ILE A 100 -4.52 -3.83 4.56
CA ILE A 100 -3.16 -3.38 4.19
C ILE A 100 -2.15 -4.52 4.38
N MET A 101 -2.20 -5.24 5.50
CA MET A 101 -1.32 -6.39 5.73
C MET A 101 -1.51 -7.50 4.68
N GLU A 102 -2.74 -7.82 4.30
CA GLU A 102 -2.99 -8.81 3.26
C GLU A 102 -2.51 -8.32 1.89
N ALA A 103 -2.69 -7.03 1.61
CA ALA A 103 -2.24 -6.41 0.38
C ALA A 103 -0.70 -6.43 0.27
N GLN A 104 0.02 -6.18 1.36
CA GLN A 104 1.47 -6.34 1.47
C GLN A 104 1.93 -7.75 1.09
N LYS A 105 1.29 -8.78 1.65
CA LYS A 105 1.61 -10.19 1.32
C LYS A 105 1.37 -10.52 -0.15
N HIS A 106 0.31 -9.97 -0.75
CA HIS A 106 -0.02 -10.22 -2.16
C HIS A 106 0.94 -9.50 -3.10
N ARG A 107 1.33 -8.27 -2.76
CA ARG A 107 2.37 -7.52 -3.46
C ARG A 107 3.71 -8.25 -3.45
N GLN A 108 4.14 -8.79 -2.30
CA GLN A 108 5.37 -9.59 -2.18
C GLN A 108 5.37 -10.84 -3.07
N ARG A 109 4.19 -11.30 -3.50
CA ARG A 109 4.02 -12.43 -4.43
C ARG A 109 3.96 -11.99 -5.90
N GLY A 110 4.23 -10.71 -6.20
CA GLY A 110 4.22 -10.15 -7.55
C GLY A 110 2.84 -9.83 -8.11
N ILE A 111 1.81 -9.76 -7.28
CA ILE A 111 0.45 -9.40 -7.74
C ILE A 111 0.38 -7.89 -8.00
N SER A 112 -0.08 -7.52 -9.20
CA SER A 112 -0.26 -6.12 -9.58
C SER A 112 -1.42 -5.46 -8.83
N LEU A 113 -1.31 -4.14 -8.60
CA LEU A 113 -2.35 -3.35 -7.92
C LEU A 113 -3.69 -3.43 -8.65
N GLU A 114 -3.69 -3.38 -9.98
CA GLU A 114 -4.89 -3.45 -10.82
C GLU A 114 -5.66 -4.78 -10.65
N MET A 115 -4.95 -5.91 -10.57
CA MET A 115 -5.52 -7.23 -10.35
C MET A 115 -6.16 -7.29 -8.96
N PHE A 116 -5.42 -6.85 -7.96
CA PHE A 116 -5.85 -6.87 -6.57
C PHE A 116 -7.07 -5.97 -6.33
N LEU A 117 -7.02 -4.71 -6.80
CA LEU A 117 -8.15 -3.79 -6.72
C LEU A 117 -9.36 -4.30 -7.49
N GLY A 118 -9.16 -4.91 -8.65
CA GLY A 118 -10.24 -5.52 -9.44
C GLY A 118 -11.01 -6.58 -8.64
N LEU A 119 -10.31 -7.50 -7.97
CA LEU A 119 -10.94 -8.48 -7.09
C LEU A 119 -11.60 -7.82 -5.87
N MET A 120 -10.95 -6.81 -5.29
CA MET A 120 -11.49 -6.06 -4.15
C MET A 120 -12.84 -5.38 -4.46
N LYS A 121 -13.09 -4.96 -5.71
CA LYS A 121 -14.42 -4.46 -6.12
C LYS A 121 -15.52 -5.50 -5.96
N TYR A 122 -15.22 -6.79 -6.16
CA TYR A 122 -16.18 -7.86 -5.93
C TYR A 122 -16.35 -8.20 -4.45
N TYR A 123 -15.32 -8.01 -3.62
CA TYR A 123 -15.48 -8.06 -2.17
C TYR A 123 -16.48 -6.98 -1.74
N ARG A 124 -16.22 -5.71 -2.09
CA ARG A 124 -17.14 -4.59 -1.84
C ARG A 124 -18.56 -4.91 -2.30
N LYS A 125 -18.72 -5.41 -3.53
CA LYS A 125 -20.02 -5.81 -4.09
C LYS A 125 -20.72 -6.88 -3.26
N SER A 126 -20.00 -7.88 -2.77
CA SER A 126 -20.55 -8.97 -1.94
C SER A 126 -21.16 -8.44 -0.65
N TYR A 127 -20.48 -7.52 0.04
CA TYR A 127 -21.02 -6.88 1.25
C TYR A 127 -22.24 -5.99 0.95
N LYS A 128 -22.23 -5.26 -0.17
CA LYS A 128 -23.38 -4.46 -0.61
C LYS A 128 -24.59 -5.35 -0.92
N ASP A 129 -24.36 -6.48 -1.58
CA ASP A 129 -25.41 -7.44 -1.91
C ASP A 129 -26.04 -8.06 -0.66
N LEU A 130 -25.22 -8.38 0.36
CA LEU A 130 -25.72 -8.86 1.66
C LEU A 130 -26.73 -7.87 2.27
N VAL A 131 -26.42 -6.57 2.25
CA VAL A 131 -27.33 -5.53 2.76
C VAL A 131 -28.57 -5.40 1.88
N ARG A 132 -28.42 -5.40 0.55
CA ARG A 132 -29.54 -5.27 -0.40
C ARG A 132 -30.53 -6.41 -0.29
N GLN A 133 -30.04 -7.64 -0.12
CA GLN A 133 -30.86 -8.86 -0.02
C GLN A 133 -31.40 -9.11 1.39
N SER A 134 -30.96 -8.34 2.39
CA SER A 134 -31.52 -8.44 3.74
C SER A 134 -32.96 -7.90 3.82
N ASN A 135 -33.71 -8.36 4.83
CA ASN A 135 -35.09 -7.91 5.12
C ASN A 135 -35.17 -6.53 5.80
N LEU A 136 -34.12 -5.71 5.67
CA LEU A 136 -34.10 -4.35 6.23
C LEU A 136 -34.96 -3.39 5.40
N ASN A 137 -35.56 -2.40 6.05
CA ASN A 137 -36.24 -1.30 5.36
C ASN A 137 -35.25 -0.44 4.54
N SER A 138 -35.77 0.34 3.58
CA SER A 138 -34.97 1.13 2.62
C SER A 138 -34.04 2.15 3.30
N GLY A 139 -34.50 2.85 4.34
CA GLY A 139 -33.68 3.79 5.10
C GLY A 139 -32.52 3.12 5.84
N HIS A 140 -32.78 1.97 6.46
CA HIS A 140 -31.79 1.14 7.14
C HIS A 140 -30.78 0.52 6.19
N LYS A 141 -31.18 0.17 4.96
CA LYS A 141 -30.28 -0.30 3.90
C LYS A 141 -29.33 0.80 3.47
N THR A 142 -29.84 2.00 3.16
CA THR A 142 -29.04 3.14 2.69
C THR A 142 -27.93 3.49 3.67
N ARG A 143 -28.26 3.65 4.97
CA ARG A 143 -27.26 3.96 6.00
C ARG A 143 -26.15 2.90 6.12
N ARG A 144 -26.48 1.62 5.92
CA ARG A 144 -25.51 0.51 6.00
C ARG A 144 -24.67 0.41 4.75
N LEU A 145 -25.24 0.65 3.58
CA LEU A 145 -24.53 0.71 2.30
C LEU A 145 -23.47 1.81 2.33
N ASN A 146 -23.81 3.03 2.79
CA ASN A 146 -22.84 4.12 2.88
C ASN A 146 -21.66 3.78 3.80
N LYS A 147 -21.93 3.09 4.93
CA LYS A 147 -20.86 2.63 5.83
C LYS A 147 -19.94 1.60 5.17
N ILE A 148 -20.50 0.66 4.42
CA ILE A 148 -19.71 -0.31 3.64
C ILE A 148 -18.88 0.42 2.60
N GLU A 149 -19.47 1.36 1.85
CA GLU A 149 -18.75 2.11 0.83
C GLU A 149 -17.55 2.86 1.41
N ARG A 150 -17.77 3.65 2.47
CA ARG A 150 -16.68 4.40 3.10
C ARG A 150 -15.60 3.53 3.71
N PHE A 151 -15.96 2.38 4.28
CA PHE A 151 -14.97 1.41 4.74
C PHE A 151 -14.09 0.93 3.58
N PHE A 152 -14.70 0.49 2.48
CA PHE A 152 -13.92 0.01 1.32
C PHE A 152 -13.15 1.15 0.63
N ASP A 153 -13.64 2.39 0.65
CA ASP A 153 -12.88 3.55 0.14
C ASP A 153 -11.59 3.74 0.95
N ARG A 154 -11.67 3.72 2.29
CA ARG A 154 -10.50 3.83 3.19
C ARG A 154 -9.48 2.70 2.95
N VAL A 155 -9.98 1.47 2.85
CA VAL A 155 -9.16 0.28 2.58
C VAL A 155 -8.42 0.43 1.24
N GLU A 156 -9.12 0.84 0.18
CA GLU A 156 -8.53 1.01 -1.15
C GLU A 156 -7.50 2.16 -1.21
N ILE A 157 -7.73 3.26 -0.49
CA ILE A 157 -6.72 4.34 -0.35
C ILE A 157 -5.46 3.78 0.32
N GLY A 158 -5.62 2.96 1.37
CA GLY A 158 -4.50 2.26 2.01
C GLY A 158 -3.71 1.40 1.03
N PHE A 159 -4.38 0.68 0.12
CA PHE A 159 -3.70 -0.12 -0.91
C PHE A 159 -2.94 0.75 -1.90
N CYS A 160 -3.55 1.83 -2.40
CA CYS A 160 -2.87 2.74 -3.32
C CYS A 160 -1.61 3.34 -2.66
N LYS A 161 -1.70 3.73 -1.40
CA LYS A 161 -0.55 4.26 -0.63
C LYS A 161 0.56 3.23 -0.47
N GLU A 162 0.22 1.98 -0.15
CA GLU A 162 1.17 0.87 -0.01
C GLU A 162 1.92 0.57 -1.32
N TRP A 163 1.22 0.43 -2.46
CA TRP A 163 1.88 0.19 -3.74
C TRP A 163 2.67 1.41 -4.24
N ALA A 164 2.21 2.63 -3.97
CA ALA A 164 2.91 3.84 -4.36
C ALA A 164 4.24 3.99 -3.60
N ALA A 165 4.24 3.77 -2.28
CA ALA A 165 5.40 3.95 -1.41
C ALA A 165 6.59 3.06 -1.79
N LEU A 166 6.35 1.84 -2.27
CA LEU A 166 7.43 0.93 -2.65
C LEU A 166 7.88 1.06 -4.08
N SER A 167 7.07 1.64 -4.97
CA SER A 167 7.55 2.02 -6.29
C SER A 167 8.72 3.02 -6.20
N GLU A 168 8.78 3.85 -5.15
CA GLU A 168 9.90 4.77 -4.93
C GLU A 168 11.13 4.05 -4.36
N GLY A 169 10.92 3.13 -3.41
CA GLY A 169 12.00 2.32 -2.82
C GLY A 169 12.65 1.37 -3.83
N GLU A 170 11.87 0.67 -4.65
CA GLU A 170 12.37 -0.23 -5.70
C GLU A 170 13.08 0.56 -6.83
N LYS A 171 12.55 1.74 -7.20
CA LYS A 171 13.24 2.64 -8.15
C LYS A 171 14.58 3.10 -7.59
N LEU A 172 14.64 3.50 -6.32
CA LEU A 172 15.88 3.89 -5.66
C LEU A 172 16.86 2.71 -5.62
N GLN A 173 16.41 1.53 -5.21
CA GLN A 173 17.23 0.33 -5.17
C GLN A 173 17.79 -0.02 -6.56
N GLY A 174 16.97 0.06 -7.61
CA GLY A 174 17.41 -0.17 -8.98
C GLY A 174 18.47 0.84 -9.45
N VAL A 175 18.30 2.13 -9.12
CA VAL A 175 19.31 3.16 -9.42
C VAL A 175 20.60 2.91 -8.65
N LEU A 176 20.54 2.54 -7.38
CA LEU A 176 21.72 2.24 -6.55
C LEU A 176 22.45 0.99 -7.04
N GLN A 177 21.74 -0.07 -7.43
CA GLN A 177 22.33 -1.27 -8.01
C GLN A 177 23.04 -0.97 -9.34
N MET A 178 22.41 -0.17 -10.21
CA MET A 178 23.02 0.26 -11.47
C MET A 178 24.25 1.15 -11.24
N ALA A 179 24.18 2.09 -10.29
CA ALA A 179 25.31 2.93 -9.89
C ALA A 179 26.49 2.09 -9.37
N GLY A 180 26.23 1.10 -8.51
CA GLY A 180 27.23 0.16 -8.03
C GLY A 180 27.87 -0.65 -9.16
N ALA A 181 27.06 -1.21 -10.05
CA ALA A 181 27.55 -1.97 -11.22
C ALA A 181 28.46 -1.10 -12.12
N ILE A 182 28.02 0.11 -12.47
CA ILE A 182 28.82 1.05 -13.30
C ILE A 182 30.12 1.42 -12.60
N CYS A 183 30.11 1.66 -11.29
CA CYS A 183 31.34 1.96 -10.54
C CYS A 183 32.35 0.80 -10.58
N HIS A 184 31.88 -0.44 -10.41
CA HIS A 184 32.73 -1.62 -10.51
C HIS A 184 33.33 -1.77 -11.92
N GLU A 185 32.51 -1.61 -12.97
CA GLU A 185 32.94 -1.71 -14.37
C GLU A 185 33.89 -0.58 -14.78
N LEU A 186 33.70 0.65 -14.30
CA LEU A 186 34.59 1.79 -14.62
C LEU A 186 35.93 1.72 -13.90
N THR A 187 35.99 1.08 -12.72
CA THR A 187 37.22 1.02 -11.92
C THR A 187 38.33 0.26 -12.66
N GLN A 188 38.00 -0.82 -13.36
CA GLN A 188 38.97 -1.67 -14.07
C GLN A 188 39.74 -0.92 -15.19
N PRO A 189 39.09 -0.29 -16.18
CA PRO A 189 39.80 0.46 -17.22
C PRO A 189 40.55 1.66 -16.65
N MET A 190 40.04 2.33 -15.60
CA MET A 190 40.76 3.43 -14.96
C MET A 190 42.08 2.96 -14.33
N GLN A 191 42.08 1.82 -13.62
CA GLN A 191 43.30 1.24 -13.06
C GLN A 191 44.31 0.86 -14.16
N ALA A 192 43.84 0.28 -15.27
CA ALA A 192 44.69 -0.04 -16.40
C ALA A 192 45.31 1.20 -17.05
N ILE A 193 44.53 2.28 -17.23
CA ILE A 193 45.03 3.54 -17.79
C ILE A 193 46.04 4.19 -16.84
N SER A 194 45.75 4.24 -15.54
CA SER A 194 46.68 4.77 -14.54
C SER A 194 47.99 4.00 -14.51
N GLY A 195 47.93 2.66 -14.45
CA GLY A 195 49.14 1.82 -14.43
C GLY A 195 50.03 2.00 -15.66
N ASN A 196 49.43 2.08 -16.86
CA ASN A 196 50.19 2.36 -18.08
C ASN A 196 50.79 3.76 -18.08
N ALA A 197 50.05 4.77 -17.61
CA ALA A 197 50.55 6.14 -17.53
C ALA A 197 51.69 6.29 -16.50
N GLU A 198 51.62 5.59 -15.37
CA GLU A 198 52.69 5.54 -14.37
C GLU A 198 53.96 4.88 -14.94
N LEU A 199 53.84 3.74 -15.63
CA LEU A 199 54.97 3.07 -16.26
C LEU A 199 55.65 3.94 -17.33
N LEU A 200 54.84 4.66 -18.12
CA LEU A 200 55.35 5.64 -19.09
C LEU A 200 56.13 6.75 -18.39
N LEU A 201 55.62 7.30 -17.29
CA LEU A 201 56.31 8.31 -16.50
C LEU A 201 57.64 7.81 -15.91
N MET A 202 57.71 6.55 -15.47
CA MET A 202 58.94 5.96 -14.93
C MET A 202 60.02 5.74 -16.00
N THR A 203 59.62 5.51 -17.24
CA THR A 203 60.56 5.24 -18.37
C THR A 203 60.92 6.50 -19.16
N MET A 204 60.23 7.62 -18.95
CA MET A 204 60.49 8.88 -19.64
C MET A 204 61.75 9.60 -19.12
N PRO A 205 62.50 10.29 -20.01
CA PRO A 205 63.57 11.20 -19.60
C PRO A 205 63.05 12.35 -18.71
N LYS A 206 63.85 12.78 -17.71
CA LYS A 206 63.45 13.81 -16.72
C LYS A 206 62.97 15.14 -17.32
N ASN A 207 63.37 15.48 -18.54
CA ASN A 207 62.98 16.71 -19.24
C ASN A 207 62.11 16.47 -20.48
N ASP A 208 61.44 15.31 -20.58
CA ASP A 208 60.52 15.07 -21.70
C ASP A 208 59.29 15.99 -21.60
N THR A 209 59.09 16.78 -22.64
CA THR A 209 57.93 17.69 -22.79
C THR A 209 56.57 16.98 -22.69
N LYS A 210 56.52 15.67 -22.95
CA LYS A 210 55.30 14.84 -22.87
C LYS A 210 54.95 14.43 -21.45
N SER A 211 55.89 14.46 -20.49
CA SER A 211 55.65 14.07 -19.09
C SER A 211 54.49 14.85 -18.47
N LYS A 212 54.33 16.14 -18.82
CA LYS A 212 53.21 16.97 -18.37
C LYS A 212 51.86 16.49 -18.89
N LYS A 213 51.80 15.93 -20.12
CA LYS A 213 50.57 15.34 -20.66
C LYS A 213 50.20 14.05 -19.94
N VAL A 214 51.18 13.22 -19.60
CA VAL A 214 50.95 11.98 -18.84
C VAL A 214 50.47 12.29 -17.42
N GLN A 215 51.07 13.27 -16.75
CA GLN A 215 50.58 13.75 -15.44
C GLN A 215 49.14 14.26 -15.50
N ASN A 216 48.76 14.95 -16.59
CA ASN A 216 47.37 15.36 -16.78
C ASN A 216 46.42 14.16 -16.90
N ILE A 217 46.82 13.07 -17.59
CA ILE A 217 46.02 11.84 -17.68
C ILE A 217 45.80 11.26 -16.28
N LEU A 218 46.86 11.12 -15.48
CA LEU A 218 46.77 10.63 -14.10
C LEU A 218 45.83 11.49 -13.26
N SER A 219 45.93 12.82 -13.36
CA SER A 219 45.02 13.73 -12.64
C SER A 219 43.54 13.56 -13.01
N GLN A 220 43.24 13.21 -14.27
CA GLN A 220 41.86 12.93 -14.68
C GLN A 220 41.39 11.57 -14.19
N MET A 221 42.25 10.54 -14.19
CA MET A 221 41.94 9.24 -13.59
C MET A 221 41.63 9.38 -12.10
N ASP A 222 42.39 10.20 -11.37
CA ASP A 222 42.11 10.51 -9.96
C ASP A 222 40.77 11.22 -9.76
N ARG A 223 40.46 12.18 -10.65
CA ARG A 223 39.17 12.87 -10.62
C ARG A 223 38.01 11.91 -10.89
N MET A 224 38.15 10.99 -11.84
CA MET A 224 37.15 9.97 -12.14
C MET A 224 36.99 8.97 -10.97
N ASN A 225 38.10 8.51 -10.37
CA ASN A 225 38.08 7.68 -9.15
C ASN A 225 37.36 8.36 -7.98
N ASN A 226 37.54 9.68 -7.82
CA ASN A 226 36.81 10.44 -6.80
C ASN A 226 35.30 10.50 -7.10
N LEU A 227 34.91 10.59 -8.38
CA LEU A 227 33.51 10.63 -8.79
C LEU A 227 32.83 9.26 -8.61
N THR A 228 33.49 8.16 -8.98
CA THR A 228 32.96 6.80 -8.79
C THR A 228 32.77 6.47 -7.32
N ARG A 229 33.69 6.88 -6.44
CA ARG A 229 33.52 6.75 -4.98
C ARG A 229 32.28 7.48 -4.47
N LYS A 230 32.03 8.71 -4.94
CA LYS A 230 30.83 9.48 -4.59
C LYS A 230 29.56 8.78 -5.09
N LEU A 231 29.56 8.34 -6.34
CA LEU A 231 28.45 7.60 -6.94
C LEU A 231 28.15 6.29 -6.17
N GLN A 232 29.17 5.59 -5.69
CA GLN A 232 29.03 4.38 -4.86
C GLN A 232 28.52 4.67 -3.44
N ALA A 233 28.84 5.83 -2.87
CA ALA A 233 28.41 6.27 -1.55
C ALA A 233 26.99 6.86 -1.52
N MET A 234 26.28 6.88 -2.65
CA MET A 234 24.92 7.36 -2.72
C MET A 234 23.97 6.48 -1.91
N THR A 235 23.13 7.11 -1.09
CA THR A 235 22.11 6.45 -0.25
C THR A 235 20.69 6.90 -0.57
N ARG A 236 20.57 8.00 -1.34
CA ARG A 236 19.30 8.61 -1.78
C ARG A 236 19.45 9.13 -3.21
N CYS A 237 18.33 9.39 -3.88
CA CYS A 237 18.34 10.02 -5.20
C CYS A 237 17.73 11.41 -5.12
N GLU A 238 18.59 12.43 -5.12
CA GLU A 238 18.18 13.80 -5.36
C GLU A 238 18.37 14.15 -6.83
N THR A 239 17.52 15.05 -7.35
CA THR A 239 17.61 15.51 -8.72
C THR A 239 17.73 17.02 -8.78
N LYS A 240 18.45 17.51 -9.79
CA LYS A 240 18.56 18.93 -10.11
C LYS A 240 18.02 19.20 -11.53
N PRO A 241 17.56 20.44 -11.81
CA PRO A 241 17.18 20.82 -13.16
C PRO A 241 18.31 20.57 -14.15
N TYR A 242 17.93 20.12 -15.34
CA TYR A 242 18.80 19.87 -16.48
C TYR A 242 18.18 20.51 -17.73
N VAL A 243 18.96 20.59 -18.81
CA VAL A 243 18.55 21.25 -20.06
C VAL A 243 17.18 20.75 -20.57
N LEU A 244 16.42 21.66 -21.20
CA LEU A 244 15.09 21.42 -21.77
C LEU A 244 14.02 20.98 -20.75
N GLY A 245 14.14 21.42 -19.50
CA GLY A 245 13.17 21.09 -18.45
C GLY A 245 13.30 19.66 -17.91
N GLY A 246 14.35 18.93 -18.34
CA GLY A 246 14.70 17.64 -17.79
C GLY A 246 15.23 17.74 -16.35
N LYS A 247 15.36 16.60 -15.69
CA LYS A 247 16.04 16.49 -14.39
C LYS A 247 17.15 15.45 -14.49
N ILE A 248 18.27 15.70 -13.82
CA ILE A 248 19.38 14.76 -13.70
C ILE A 248 19.67 14.50 -12.23
N ILE A 249 20.19 13.31 -11.92
CA ILE A 249 20.63 12.97 -10.57
C ILE A 249 21.71 13.95 -10.11
N ASP A 250 21.52 14.52 -8.93
CA ASP A 250 22.53 15.32 -8.24
C ASP A 250 23.37 14.42 -7.34
N ILE A 251 24.48 13.89 -7.89
CA ILE A 251 25.39 12.98 -7.19
C ILE A 251 25.85 13.57 -5.85
N TYR A 252 26.10 14.88 -5.80
CA TYR A 252 26.68 15.52 -4.61
C TYR A 252 25.67 15.62 -3.46
N ARG A 253 24.41 15.97 -3.75
CA ARG A 253 23.35 15.98 -2.73
C ARG A 253 22.85 14.58 -2.37
N SER A 254 23.10 13.62 -3.24
CA SER A 254 22.70 12.22 -3.08
C SER A 254 23.67 11.39 -2.22
N CYS A 255 24.85 11.93 -1.90
CA CYS A 255 25.80 11.37 -0.94
C CYS A 255 25.45 11.84 0.48
N ASN A 256 25.77 11.01 1.48
CA ASN A 256 25.80 11.42 2.90
C ASN A 256 27.01 12.32 3.19
#